data_AF-A0A2R6NYQ5-F1
#
_entry.id   AF-A0A2R6NYQ5-F1
#
_cell.length_a   1.000
_cell.length_b   1.000
_cell.length_c   1.000
_cell.angle_alpha   90.00
_cell.angle_beta   90.00
_cell.angle_gamma   90.00
#
_symmetry.space_group_name_H-M   'P 1'
#
loop_
_entity.id
_entity.type
_entity.pdbx_description
1 polymer ?
#
loop_
_entity_poly.entity_id
_entity_poly.type
_entity_poly.pdbx_seq_one_letter_code
_entity_poly.pdbx_strand_id
1 'polypeptide(L)'
;MVSLPREGGVAYHAQESWVLNETIRWGTKGVFASTQHLSKLKTHFSKARITLARAVYSQAAILVLDDVLAALDVHTAQWIVDKCFKGDLIQGRTVILVTHNVALAAPIADFVVCLSVDGGVLSTGSLSSALAKDEKLSAEIAKESKTLEKADGGINMSKPDVDCPKTSGKLVVAEEIAVGHVGWTALKLLFSNTGSSVVGLILFWAVNFGFLFVSKLSIILGYWVLALWAKQYEISDPSEISVPRWLDITPSSRIIARCTQDIAAIDTNVVMLFNHVTQMTFDIVLKFFTVIIMSPIFTIPGLLVGVIGGWLGQVYMRAQLAVKRELSNAKSPVLGHFGAAISGSVSVRAYGAEEAFRQKSFLRINRYTRITRTYWNLDE
;
A
#
# COMPACT_ATOMS: atom_id res chain seq x y z
N MET A 1 22.13 8.18 -10.93
CA MET A 1 22.35 6.74 -10.64
C MET A 1 22.88 6.63 -9.23
N VAL A 2 22.56 5.57 -8.49
CA VAL A 2 23.21 5.34 -7.17
C VAL A 2 24.55 4.66 -7.46
N SER A 3 25.65 5.39 -7.29
CA SER A 3 26.97 4.78 -7.20
C SER A 3 27.03 4.00 -5.88
N LEU A 4 27.19 2.68 -5.96
CA LEU A 4 27.53 1.86 -4.81
C LEU A 4 28.87 2.34 -4.21
N PRO A 5 29.11 2.15 -2.90
CA PRO A 5 30.22 2.78 -2.20
C PRO A 5 31.56 2.41 -2.84
N ARG A 6 32.38 3.43 -3.10
CA ARG A 6 33.76 3.27 -3.60
C ARG A 6 34.71 3.11 -2.41
N GLU A 7 35.55 2.08 -2.51
CA GLU A 7 36.74 1.79 -1.70
C GLU A 7 36.55 1.77 -0.17
N GLY A 8 36.75 0.61 0.45
CA GLY A 8 36.56 0.39 1.90
C GLY A 8 35.10 0.18 2.34
N GLY A 9 34.13 0.27 1.42
CA GLY A 9 32.71 0.00 1.72
C GLY A 9 32.41 -1.48 2.00
N VAL A 10 31.31 -1.72 2.71
CA VAL A 10 30.73 -3.05 2.99
C VAL A 10 29.56 -3.31 2.04
N ALA A 11 29.49 -4.51 1.48
CA ALA A 11 28.29 -5.02 0.81
C ALA A 11 27.61 -6.05 1.69
N TYR A 12 26.29 -5.94 1.81
CA TYR A 12 25.49 -6.83 2.65
C TYR A 12 24.41 -7.55 1.84
N HIS A 13 24.25 -8.84 2.12
CA HIS A 13 23.09 -9.65 1.79
C HIS A 13 22.46 -10.14 3.09
N ALA A 14 21.20 -9.80 3.32
CA ALA A 14 20.41 -10.28 4.46
C ALA A 14 19.72 -11.60 4.13
N GLN A 15 19.50 -12.45 5.13
CA GLN A 15 18.73 -13.69 5.00
C GLN A 15 17.35 -13.41 4.36
N GLU A 16 16.65 -12.36 4.80
CA GLU A 16 15.48 -11.83 4.10
C GLU A 16 15.86 -10.94 2.91
N SER A 17 15.66 -11.47 1.71
CA SER A 17 16.14 -10.85 0.46
C SER A 17 15.29 -9.67 -0.01
N TRP A 18 15.79 -8.45 0.19
CA TRP A 18 15.12 -7.18 -0.16
C TRP A 18 15.51 -6.59 -1.53
N VAL A 19 14.52 -6.33 -2.38
CA VAL A 19 14.65 -5.75 -3.74
C VAL A 19 13.68 -4.57 -3.90
N LEU A 20 14.12 -3.46 -4.49
CA LEU A 20 13.24 -2.32 -4.83
C LEU A 20 12.32 -2.65 -6.01
N ASN A 21 11.09 -2.12 -5.98
CA ASN A 21 10.16 -2.14 -7.12
C ASN A 21 10.56 -1.21 -8.30
N GLU A 22 11.69 -0.49 -8.21
CA GLU A 22 12.22 0.26 -9.35
C GLU A 22 12.89 -0.69 -10.36
N THR A 23 12.85 -0.33 -11.64
CA THR A 23 13.47 -1.11 -12.72
C THR A 23 14.93 -1.44 -12.41
N ILE A 24 15.29 -2.73 -12.43
CA ILE A 24 16.69 -3.17 -12.33
C ILE A 24 17.44 -2.69 -13.59
N ARG A 25 17.99 -1.48 -13.50
CA ARG A 25 18.95 -0.91 -14.46
C ARG A 25 20.29 -0.79 -13.75
N TRP A 26 21.12 -1.83 -13.87
CA TRP A 26 22.53 -1.76 -13.51
C TRP A 26 23.27 -0.81 -14.46
N GLY A 27 24.23 -0.06 -13.93
CA GLY A 27 24.96 0.95 -14.69
C GLY A 27 25.99 0.35 -15.64
N THR A 28 26.08 0.92 -16.85
CA THR A 28 27.29 0.92 -17.70
C THR A 28 27.95 -0.42 -18.07
N LYS A 29 27.16 -1.48 -18.28
CA LYS A 29 27.23 -2.38 -19.46
C LYS A 29 26.03 -3.34 -19.41
N GLY A 30 25.50 -3.70 -20.57
CA GLY A 30 24.10 -4.15 -20.67
C GLY A 30 23.81 -5.53 -20.08
N VAL A 31 22.82 -5.60 -19.18
CA VAL A 31 21.90 -6.73 -19.07
C VAL A 31 20.48 -6.16 -18.99
N PHE A 32 19.67 -6.38 -20.02
CA PHE A 32 18.28 -5.92 -20.08
C PHE A 32 17.35 -6.92 -19.38
N ALA A 33 16.90 -6.60 -18.16
CA ALA A 33 15.67 -7.17 -17.62
C ALA A 33 14.53 -6.16 -17.84
N SER A 34 13.58 -6.49 -18.71
CA SER A 34 12.46 -5.58 -19.01
C SER A 34 11.55 -5.39 -17.79
N THR A 35 10.89 -4.24 -17.71
CA THR A 35 9.96 -3.86 -16.62
C THR A 35 8.81 -4.84 -16.38
N GLN A 36 8.55 -5.78 -17.30
CA GLN A 36 7.50 -6.80 -17.17
C GLN A 36 7.89 -8.03 -16.32
N HIS A 37 9.17 -8.23 -15.98
CA HIS A 37 9.59 -9.42 -15.20
C HIS A 37 9.60 -9.20 -13.68
N LEU A 38 9.73 -7.96 -13.19
CA LEU A 38 9.79 -7.66 -11.75
C LEU A 38 8.51 -8.03 -10.98
N SER A 39 7.33 -7.84 -11.57
CA SER A 39 6.05 -8.23 -10.95
C SER A 39 5.81 -9.74 -10.92
N LYS A 40 6.59 -10.54 -11.66
CA LYS A 40 6.54 -12.01 -11.66
C LYS A 40 7.58 -12.65 -10.72
N LEU A 41 8.53 -11.89 -10.18
CA LEU A 41 9.57 -12.37 -9.27
C LEU A 41 9.05 -12.53 -7.82
N LYS A 42 8.09 -13.44 -7.64
CA LYS A 42 7.52 -13.78 -6.31
C LYS A 42 8.37 -14.77 -5.51
N THR A 43 9.12 -15.65 -6.17
CA THR A 43 9.96 -16.68 -5.55
C THR A 43 11.04 -16.06 -4.65
N HIS A 44 11.10 -16.46 -3.37
CA HIS A 44 12.16 -16.06 -2.44
C HIS A 44 13.55 -16.35 -3.03
N PHE A 45 13.73 -17.54 -3.58
CA PHE A 45 14.87 -17.97 -4.40
C PHE A 45 15.36 -16.94 -5.43
N SER A 46 14.44 -16.33 -6.21
CA SER A 46 14.85 -15.38 -7.24
C SER A 46 15.22 -14.02 -6.65
N LYS A 47 14.61 -13.61 -5.53
CA LYS A 47 15.02 -12.42 -4.78
C LYS A 47 16.42 -12.62 -4.22
N ALA A 48 16.70 -13.75 -3.58
CA ALA A 48 18.02 -14.12 -3.04
C ALA A 48 19.12 -14.08 -4.11
N ARG A 49 18.88 -14.66 -5.27
CA ARG A 49 19.80 -14.57 -6.42
C ARG A 49 20.06 -13.12 -6.87
N ILE A 50 19.03 -12.26 -6.89
CA ILE A 50 19.17 -10.84 -7.28
C ILE A 50 19.90 -10.02 -6.22
N THR A 51 19.66 -10.28 -4.93
CA THR A 51 20.39 -9.61 -3.83
C THR A 51 21.84 -10.08 -3.73
N LEU A 52 22.12 -11.34 -4.03
CA LEU A 52 23.48 -11.87 -4.14
C LEU A 52 24.22 -11.27 -5.33
N ALA A 53 23.58 -11.19 -6.50
CA ALA A 53 24.14 -10.46 -7.63
C ALA A 53 24.44 -9.00 -7.25
N ARG A 54 23.51 -8.27 -6.61
CA ARG A 54 23.76 -6.89 -6.11
C ARG A 54 25.00 -6.81 -5.21
N ALA A 55 25.16 -7.74 -4.29
CA ALA A 55 26.25 -7.72 -3.32
C ALA A 55 27.60 -8.01 -3.99
N VAL A 56 27.67 -9.03 -4.86
CA VAL A 56 28.90 -9.44 -5.58
C VAL A 56 29.32 -8.44 -6.66
N TYR A 57 28.35 -7.86 -7.41
CA TYR A 57 28.61 -6.81 -8.41
C TYR A 57 28.92 -5.43 -7.81
N SER A 58 28.79 -5.25 -6.49
CA SER A 58 29.28 -4.04 -5.84
C SER A 58 30.81 -3.93 -5.93
N GLN A 59 31.36 -2.73 -5.73
CA GLN A 59 32.82 -2.52 -5.60
C GLN A 59 33.29 -2.55 -4.14
N ALA A 60 32.50 -3.15 -3.24
CA ALA A 60 32.85 -3.29 -1.83
C ALA A 60 34.04 -4.24 -1.63
N ALA A 61 34.90 -3.90 -0.67
CA ALA A 61 36.07 -4.71 -0.28
C ALA A 61 35.69 -5.82 0.72
N ILE A 62 34.65 -5.59 1.51
CA ILE A 62 34.11 -6.54 2.48
C ILE A 62 32.70 -6.94 2.04
N LEU A 63 32.45 -8.24 1.96
CA LEU A 63 31.18 -8.83 1.56
C LEU A 63 30.62 -9.67 2.72
N VAL A 64 29.51 -9.23 3.30
CA VAL A 64 28.82 -9.92 4.40
C VAL A 64 27.59 -10.62 3.83
N LEU A 65 27.57 -11.94 3.92
CA LEU A 65 26.57 -12.84 3.36
C LEU A 65 25.88 -13.62 4.48
N ASP A 66 24.61 -13.33 4.69
CA ASP A 66 23.78 -13.87 5.77
C ASP A 66 22.85 -14.97 5.22
N ASP A 67 23.24 -16.22 5.43
CA ASP A 67 22.51 -17.46 5.11
C ASP A 67 22.00 -17.57 3.65
N VAL A 68 22.81 -17.05 2.71
CA VAL A 68 22.41 -16.80 1.30
C VAL A 68 22.12 -18.06 0.48
N LEU A 69 22.53 -19.24 0.96
CA LEU A 69 22.29 -20.53 0.29
C LEU A 69 21.03 -21.24 0.79
N ALA A 70 20.49 -20.87 1.96
CA ALA A 70 19.34 -21.52 2.59
C ALA A 70 18.06 -21.50 1.76
N ALA A 71 17.82 -20.38 1.08
CA ALA A 71 16.63 -20.17 0.25
C ALA A 71 16.76 -20.76 -1.18
N LEU A 72 17.82 -21.55 -1.43
CA LEU A 72 18.18 -22.04 -2.76
C LEU A 72 18.15 -23.57 -2.82
N ASP A 73 17.67 -24.08 -3.95
CA ASP A 73 17.76 -25.50 -4.28
C ASP A 73 19.23 -25.97 -4.31
N VAL A 74 19.48 -27.22 -3.96
CA VAL A 74 20.81 -27.80 -3.76
C VAL A 74 21.72 -27.61 -4.99
N HIS A 75 21.22 -27.97 -6.17
CA HIS A 75 21.96 -27.81 -7.42
C HIS A 75 22.26 -26.33 -7.73
N THR A 76 21.32 -25.43 -7.40
CA THR A 76 21.56 -23.98 -7.51
C THR A 76 22.64 -23.50 -6.55
N ALA A 77 22.61 -23.95 -5.30
CA ALA A 77 23.53 -23.53 -4.27
C ALA A 77 24.96 -24.00 -4.59
N GLN A 78 25.12 -25.26 -5.02
CA GLN A 78 26.38 -25.80 -5.55
C GLN A 78 26.88 -24.98 -6.75
N TRP A 79 26.04 -24.71 -7.74
CA TRP A 79 26.42 -23.90 -8.91
C TRP A 79 26.91 -22.50 -8.51
N ILE A 80 26.29 -21.86 -7.50
CA ILE A 80 26.73 -20.56 -6.98
C ILE A 80 28.06 -20.68 -6.23
N VAL A 81 28.26 -21.70 -5.41
CA VAL A 81 29.55 -21.94 -4.73
C VAL A 81 30.67 -22.12 -5.77
N ASP A 82 30.45 -22.96 -6.78
CA ASP A 82 31.48 -23.29 -7.77
C ASP A 82 31.72 -22.22 -8.85
N LYS A 83 30.72 -21.40 -9.20
CA LYS A 83 30.85 -20.38 -10.26
C LYS A 83 30.93 -18.95 -9.74
N CYS A 84 30.33 -18.64 -8.59
CA CYS A 84 30.35 -17.30 -8.00
C CYS A 84 31.43 -17.18 -6.93
N PHE A 85 31.45 -18.07 -5.94
CA PHE A 85 32.37 -17.95 -4.79
C PHE A 85 33.81 -18.36 -5.11
N LYS A 86 34.02 -19.40 -5.93
CA LYS A 86 35.35 -19.76 -6.48
C LYS A 86 35.75 -18.93 -7.71
N GLY A 87 34.91 -17.99 -8.16
CA GLY A 87 35.12 -17.22 -9.39
C GLY A 87 35.87 -15.90 -9.18
N ASP A 88 36.33 -15.30 -10.28
CA ASP A 88 37.17 -14.10 -10.29
C ASP A 88 36.51 -12.85 -9.66
N LEU A 89 35.17 -12.82 -9.57
CA LEU A 89 34.42 -11.69 -9.03
C LEU A 89 34.71 -11.41 -7.55
N ILE A 90 35.17 -12.42 -6.80
CA ILE A 90 35.41 -12.34 -5.34
C ILE A 90 36.89 -12.28 -4.98
N GLN A 91 37.79 -12.59 -5.91
CA GLN A 91 39.24 -12.53 -5.67
C GLN A 91 39.68 -11.16 -5.14
N GLY A 92 40.54 -11.17 -4.11
CA GLY A 92 41.04 -9.96 -3.46
C GLY A 92 40.06 -9.26 -2.49
N ARG A 93 38.93 -9.89 -2.14
CA ARG A 93 37.94 -9.36 -1.19
C ARG A 93 37.82 -10.22 0.07
N THR A 94 37.44 -9.60 1.18
CA THR A 94 37.09 -10.33 2.41
C THR A 94 35.62 -10.75 2.35
N VAL A 95 35.35 -12.07 2.37
CA VAL A 95 33.98 -12.60 2.45
C VAL A 95 33.73 -13.16 3.85
N ILE A 96 32.64 -12.71 4.47
CA ILE A 96 32.10 -13.26 5.71
C ILE A 96 30.79 -13.94 5.35
N LEU A 97 30.79 -15.28 5.35
CA LEU A 97 29.60 -16.09 5.09
C LEU A 97 29.11 -16.71 6.40
N VAL A 98 27.90 -16.32 6.82
CA VAL A 98 27.13 -17.02 7.85
C VAL A 98 26.23 -18.01 7.12
N THR A 99 26.21 -19.27 7.54
CA THR A 99 25.39 -20.33 6.94
C THR A 99 25.17 -21.44 7.96
N HIS A 100 23.99 -22.06 7.92
CA HIS A 100 23.73 -23.30 8.65
C HIS A 100 24.12 -24.54 7.85
N ASN A 101 24.17 -24.45 6.51
CA ASN A 101 24.64 -25.52 5.63
C ASN A 101 26.16 -25.49 5.58
N VAL A 102 26.80 -26.43 6.28
CA VAL A 102 28.26 -26.48 6.44
C VAL A 102 28.89 -27.23 5.26
N ALA A 103 28.22 -28.25 4.72
CA ALA A 103 28.73 -29.03 3.60
C ALA A 103 29.00 -28.20 2.33
N LEU A 104 28.20 -27.16 2.06
CA LEU A 104 28.41 -26.26 0.92
C LEU A 104 29.47 -25.18 1.15
N ALA A 105 29.74 -24.80 2.41
CA ALA A 105 30.73 -23.77 2.73
C ALA A 105 32.12 -24.33 3.05
N ALA A 106 32.23 -25.57 3.53
CA ALA A 106 33.49 -26.23 3.81
C ALA A 106 34.51 -26.17 2.64
N PRO A 107 34.15 -26.35 1.35
CA PRO A 107 35.11 -26.30 0.24
C PRO A 107 35.64 -24.91 -0.13
N ILE A 108 35.17 -23.85 0.52
CA ILE A 108 35.53 -22.44 0.24
C ILE A 108 35.98 -21.66 1.49
N ALA A 109 35.97 -22.27 2.67
CA ALA A 109 36.23 -21.60 3.94
C ALA A 109 37.68 -21.79 4.41
N ASP A 110 38.51 -20.75 4.30
CA ASP A 110 39.87 -20.74 4.86
C ASP A 110 39.88 -20.74 6.40
N PHE A 111 38.88 -20.08 7.01
CA PHE A 111 38.73 -19.90 8.45
C PHE A 111 37.27 -20.09 8.87
N VAL A 112 37.06 -20.84 9.95
CA VAL A 112 35.73 -21.22 10.46
C VAL A 112 35.59 -20.80 11.92
N VAL A 113 34.40 -20.30 12.26
CA VAL A 113 33.99 -19.93 13.62
C VAL A 113 32.67 -20.60 13.93
N CYS A 114 32.64 -21.48 14.92
CA CYS A 114 31.41 -22.11 15.41
C CYS A 114 30.86 -21.35 16.62
N LEU A 115 29.57 -21.01 16.59
CA LEU A 115 28.88 -20.31 17.67
C LEU A 115 27.97 -21.28 18.43
N SER A 116 27.92 -21.16 19.76
CA SER A 116 26.95 -21.85 20.61
C SER A 116 25.57 -21.23 20.49
N VAL A 117 24.55 -21.98 20.87
CA VAL A 117 23.17 -21.50 21.06
C VAL A 117 23.13 -20.33 22.08
N ASP A 118 24.06 -20.31 23.03
CA ASP A 118 24.21 -19.27 24.06
C ASP A 118 24.91 -17.99 23.55
N GLY A 119 25.25 -17.91 22.27
CA GLY A 119 25.97 -16.78 21.67
C GLY A 119 27.48 -16.72 21.95
N GLY A 120 28.03 -17.67 22.73
CA GLY A 120 29.46 -17.83 22.92
C GLY A 120 30.16 -18.51 21.73
N VAL A 121 31.45 -18.29 21.54
CA VAL A 121 32.24 -18.96 20.49
C VAL A 121 32.71 -20.33 21.00
N LEU A 122 32.32 -21.41 20.31
CA LEU A 122 32.71 -22.78 20.66
C LEU A 122 34.11 -23.14 20.15
N SER A 123 34.38 -22.84 18.89
CA SER A 123 35.65 -23.16 18.24
C SER A 123 35.99 -22.15 17.16
N THR A 124 37.29 -21.92 16.97
CA THR A 124 37.85 -21.08 15.91
C THR A 124 39.07 -21.78 15.32
N GLY A 125 39.29 -21.63 14.01
CA GLY A 125 40.48 -22.13 13.34
C GLY A 125 40.27 -22.46 11.87
N SER A 126 41.25 -23.14 11.28
CA SER A 126 41.10 -23.77 9.97
C SER A 126 40.11 -24.92 10.02
N LEU A 127 39.47 -25.24 8.88
CA LEU A 127 38.46 -26.30 8.77
C LEU A 127 38.87 -27.63 9.42
N SER A 128 40.11 -28.08 9.22
CA SER A 128 40.64 -29.32 9.82
C SER A 128 40.75 -29.26 11.35
N SER A 129 41.13 -28.10 11.91
CA SER A 129 41.22 -27.88 13.36
C SER A 129 39.86 -27.69 14.04
N ALA A 130 38.85 -27.22 13.31
CA ALA A 130 37.46 -27.15 13.77
C ALA A 130 36.82 -28.54 13.78
N LEU A 131 36.95 -29.31 12.69
CA LEU A 131 36.48 -30.70 12.58
C LEU A 131 37.03 -31.62 13.69
N ALA A 132 38.28 -31.43 14.10
CA ALA A 132 38.91 -32.23 15.14
C ALA A 132 38.46 -31.88 16.57
N LYS A 133 37.79 -30.73 16.78
CA LYS A 133 37.29 -30.28 18.09
C LYS A 133 35.79 -30.47 18.26
N ASP A 134 35.04 -30.60 17.17
CA ASP A 134 33.59 -30.62 17.19
C ASP A 134 33.03 -31.87 16.46
N GLU A 135 32.77 -32.92 17.24
CA GLU A 135 32.17 -34.15 16.74
C GLU A 135 30.80 -33.91 16.10
N LYS A 136 30.02 -32.91 16.57
CA LYS A 136 28.71 -32.60 16.00
C LYS A 136 28.84 -32.04 14.59
N LEU A 137 29.77 -31.10 14.40
CA LEU A 137 30.07 -30.49 13.09
C LEU A 137 30.46 -31.56 12.05
N SER A 138 31.31 -32.52 12.42
CA SER A 138 31.72 -33.61 11.53
C SER A 138 30.55 -34.56 11.17
N ALA A 139 29.65 -34.84 12.12
CA ALA A 139 28.47 -35.66 11.89
C ALA A 139 27.43 -34.96 11.00
N GLU A 140 27.28 -33.64 11.12
CA GLU A 140 26.39 -32.83 10.29
C GLU A 140 26.88 -32.79 8.83
N ILE A 141 28.17 -32.50 8.59
CA ILE A 141 28.76 -32.52 7.24
C ILE A 141 28.60 -33.89 6.56
N ALA A 142 28.78 -34.99 7.31
CA ALA A 142 28.60 -36.36 6.82
C ALA A 142 27.14 -36.76 6.55
N LYS A 143 26.17 -35.99 7.07
CA LYS A 143 24.73 -36.16 6.85
C LYS A 143 24.22 -35.27 5.73
N GLU A 144 24.69 -34.04 5.64
CA GLU A 144 24.35 -33.09 4.58
C GLU A 144 24.88 -33.55 3.22
N SER A 145 26.13 -34.01 3.14
CA SER A 145 26.73 -34.58 1.91
C SER A 145 25.86 -35.66 1.26
N LYS A 146 25.39 -36.63 2.05
CA LYS A 146 24.48 -37.72 1.61
C LYS A 146 23.06 -37.26 1.26
N THR A 147 22.71 -36.02 1.61
CA THR A 147 21.40 -35.41 1.31
C THR A 147 21.50 -34.55 0.04
N LEU A 148 22.65 -33.90 -0.18
CA LEU A 148 22.96 -33.15 -1.41
C LEU A 148 22.91 -34.07 -2.65
N GLU A 149 23.42 -35.30 -2.58
CA GLU A 149 23.36 -36.30 -3.66
C GLU A 149 21.94 -36.73 -4.08
N LYS A 150 20.91 -36.42 -3.28
CA LYS A 150 19.52 -36.86 -3.51
C LYS A 150 18.59 -35.76 -4.03
N ALA A 151 19.06 -34.52 -4.06
CA ALA A 151 18.20 -33.34 -4.25
C ALA A 151 18.20 -32.76 -5.67
N ASP A 152 19.00 -33.30 -6.60
CA ASP A 152 19.15 -32.83 -8.00
C ASP A 152 17.93 -33.18 -8.90
N GLY A 153 16.73 -33.11 -8.32
CA GLY A 153 15.48 -33.73 -8.81
C GLY A 153 14.33 -32.77 -9.12
N GLY A 154 14.61 -31.48 -9.37
CA GLY A 154 13.70 -30.55 -10.05
C GLY A 154 12.55 -29.92 -9.25
N ILE A 155 12.55 -28.58 -9.14
CA ILE A 155 11.48 -27.78 -8.52
C ILE A 155 11.28 -26.50 -9.35
N ASN A 156 10.05 -25.97 -9.46
CA ASN A 156 9.79 -24.52 -9.26
C ASN A 156 8.29 -24.14 -9.24
N MET A 157 7.84 -23.56 -8.13
CA MET A 157 6.67 -22.66 -8.09
C MET A 157 6.79 -21.71 -6.89
N SER A 158 6.17 -20.52 -6.97
CA SER A 158 5.73 -19.79 -5.78
C SER A 158 4.54 -18.89 -6.10
N LYS A 159 3.64 -18.74 -5.11
CA LYS A 159 2.46 -17.88 -5.19
C LYS A 159 2.55 -16.78 -4.09
N PRO A 160 1.52 -16.28 -3.35
CA PRO A 160 1.44 -14.84 -3.05
C PRO A 160 1.30 -14.56 -1.51
N ASP A 161 1.03 -13.39 -0.93
CA ASP A 161 1.04 -11.95 -1.31
C ASP A 161 1.14 -11.13 0.01
N VAL A 162 0.51 -9.93 0.07
CA VAL A 162 -0.10 -9.29 1.28
C VAL A 162 0.77 -8.78 2.46
N ASP A 163 0.32 -7.93 3.43
CA ASP A 163 -0.93 -7.16 3.70
C ASP A 163 -0.67 -5.79 4.43
N CYS A 164 -1.70 -4.93 4.49
CA CYS A 164 -1.92 -3.75 5.35
C CYS A 164 -1.67 -4.03 6.86
N PRO A 165 -1.45 -2.99 7.70
CA PRO A 165 -2.58 -2.52 8.53
C PRO A 165 -2.52 -1.07 9.13
N LYS A 166 -3.73 -0.55 9.50
CA LYS A 166 -4.08 0.27 10.71
C LYS A 166 -3.38 1.67 10.89
N THR A 167 -3.83 2.62 11.74
CA THR A 167 -4.61 2.57 13.00
C THR A 167 -5.39 3.88 13.33
N SER A 168 -6.19 3.85 14.40
CA SER A 168 -6.91 4.91 15.18
C SER A 168 -6.22 6.27 15.43
N GLY A 169 -6.88 7.36 15.87
CA GLY A 169 -8.33 7.62 16.18
C GLY A 169 -8.56 8.58 17.37
N LYS A 170 -9.77 9.20 17.48
CA LYS A 170 -10.32 10.00 18.62
C LYS A 170 -9.57 11.33 18.98
N LEU A 171 -10.11 12.33 19.70
CA LEU A 171 -11.45 12.63 20.28
C LEU A 171 -11.66 14.17 20.43
N VAL A 172 -12.93 14.59 20.42
CA VAL A 172 -13.57 15.93 20.54
C VAL A 172 -13.20 16.78 21.78
N VAL A 173 -13.34 18.13 21.69
CA VAL A 173 -13.91 19.12 22.67
C VAL A 173 -13.55 20.56 22.21
N ALA A 174 -14.37 21.61 22.28
CA ALA A 174 -15.84 21.78 22.43
C ALA A 174 -16.27 23.14 21.82
N GLU A 175 -17.59 23.38 21.71
CA GLU A 175 -18.23 24.55 21.07
C GLU A 175 -18.83 25.52 22.11
N GLU A 176 -18.75 26.83 21.86
CA GLU A 176 -19.34 27.86 22.74
C GLU A 176 -20.81 28.16 22.36
N ILE A 177 -21.69 28.21 23.38
CA ILE A 177 -23.15 28.33 23.21
C ILE A 177 -23.65 29.65 23.80
N ALA A 178 -24.39 30.43 23.01
CA ALA A 178 -25.08 31.64 23.49
C ALA A 178 -26.40 31.31 24.20
N VAL A 179 -26.71 32.03 25.30
CA VAL A 179 -27.82 31.73 26.21
C VAL A 179 -28.91 32.80 26.16
N GLY A 180 -30.16 32.41 25.87
CA GLY A 180 -31.34 33.30 25.92
C GLY A 180 -32.61 32.69 25.34
N HIS A 181 -33.78 33.18 25.74
CA HIS A 181 -35.08 32.76 25.18
C HIS A 181 -35.52 33.64 24.00
N VAL A 182 -36.11 33.04 22.97
CA VAL A 182 -36.58 33.73 21.76
C VAL A 182 -37.88 34.51 22.06
N GLY A 183 -37.85 35.83 21.87
CA GLY A 183 -39.01 36.69 22.11
C GLY A 183 -40.14 36.50 21.09
N TRP A 184 -41.39 36.46 21.56
CA TRP A 184 -42.60 36.33 20.73
C TRP A 184 -42.73 37.36 19.60
N THR A 185 -42.15 38.55 19.76
CA THR A 185 -42.11 39.60 18.73
C THR A 185 -41.33 39.15 17.48
N ALA A 186 -40.23 38.40 17.65
CA ALA A 186 -39.44 37.88 16.53
C ALA A 186 -40.20 36.78 15.76
N LEU A 187 -40.88 35.88 16.49
CA LEU A 187 -41.79 34.88 15.91
C LEU A 187 -42.95 35.53 15.15
N LYS A 188 -43.60 36.56 15.74
CA LYS A 188 -44.74 37.24 15.09
C LYS A 188 -44.35 37.96 13.79
N LEU A 189 -43.15 38.56 13.76
CA LEU A 189 -42.61 39.25 12.57
C LEU A 189 -42.20 38.25 11.46
N LEU A 190 -41.68 37.08 11.85
CA LEU A 190 -41.44 35.96 10.93
C LEU A 190 -42.75 35.49 10.29
N PHE A 191 -43.79 35.21 11.10
CA PHE A 191 -45.09 34.74 10.58
C PHE A 191 -45.81 35.77 9.70
N SER A 192 -45.71 37.08 9.98
CA SER A 192 -46.36 38.12 9.16
C SER A 192 -45.72 38.30 7.79
N ASN A 193 -44.43 38.00 7.62
CA ASN A 193 -43.72 38.16 6.35
C ASN A 193 -43.84 36.93 5.43
N THR A 194 -44.29 35.77 5.92
CA THR A 194 -44.32 34.52 5.13
C THR A 194 -45.63 34.30 4.35
N GLY A 195 -46.69 35.08 4.58
CA GLY A 195 -47.90 35.03 3.75
C GLY A 195 -49.03 35.96 4.21
N SER A 196 -49.61 36.72 3.27
CA SER A 196 -50.68 37.69 3.53
C SER A 196 -52.08 37.08 3.73
N SER A 197 -52.22 35.75 3.65
CA SER A 197 -53.49 35.04 3.86
C SER A 197 -53.31 33.78 4.69
N VAL A 198 -54.33 33.43 5.48
CA VAL A 198 -54.35 32.21 6.32
C VAL A 198 -54.19 30.94 5.48
N VAL A 199 -54.75 30.93 4.26
CA VAL A 199 -54.59 29.84 3.29
C VAL A 199 -53.13 29.66 2.88
N GLY A 200 -52.40 30.76 2.63
CA GLY A 200 -50.98 30.73 2.31
C GLY A 200 -50.12 30.16 3.45
N LEU A 201 -50.42 30.50 4.70
CA LEU A 201 -49.73 29.94 5.87
C LEU A 201 -49.97 28.42 6.01
N ILE A 202 -51.22 27.97 5.85
CA ILE A 202 -51.55 26.53 5.90
C ILE A 202 -50.82 25.77 4.78
N LEU A 203 -50.80 26.34 3.57
CA LEU A 203 -50.15 25.72 2.41
C LEU A 203 -48.61 25.70 2.56
N PHE A 204 -48.01 26.77 3.07
CA PHE A 204 -46.57 26.82 3.40
C PHE A 204 -46.17 25.75 4.42
N TRP A 205 -46.93 25.61 5.51
CA TRP A 205 -46.64 24.59 6.53
C TRP A 205 -46.92 23.18 6.02
N ALA A 206 -47.98 22.96 5.23
CA ALA A 206 -48.25 21.66 4.60
C ALA A 206 -47.12 21.23 3.65
N VAL A 207 -46.58 22.15 2.83
CA VAL A 207 -45.43 21.89 1.96
C VAL A 207 -44.15 21.62 2.77
N ASN A 208 -43.90 22.39 3.83
CA ASN A 208 -42.72 22.17 4.69
C ASN A 208 -42.80 20.83 5.46
N PHE A 209 -43.93 20.49 6.05
CA PHE A 209 -44.12 19.19 6.71
C PHE A 209 -44.08 18.03 5.70
N GLY A 210 -44.61 18.21 4.49
CA GLY A 210 -44.45 17.26 3.38
C GLY A 210 -42.98 17.05 3.00
N PHE A 211 -42.20 18.12 2.90
CA PHE A 211 -40.76 18.07 2.61
C PHE A 211 -39.96 17.39 3.73
N LEU A 212 -40.24 17.72 4.99
CA LEU A 212 -39.65 17.04 6.16
C LEU A 212 -40.03 15.54 6.18
N PHE A 213 -41.26 15.20 5.82
CA PHE A 213 -41.68 13.80 5.71
C PHE A 213 -40.95 13.05 4.58
N VAL A 214 -40.89 13.62 3.37
CA VAL A 214 -40.21 13.00 2.21
C VAL A 214 -38.71 12.83 2.47
N SER A 215 -38.03 13.84 3.03
CA SER A 215 -36.60 13.73 3.36
C SER A 215 -36.31 12.65 4.41
N LYS A 216 -37.17 12.51 5.44
CA LYS A 216 -37.07 11.38 6.40
C LYS A 216 -37.38 10.04 5.75
N LEU A 217 -38.35 9.97 4.83
CA LEU A 217 -38.67 8.77 4.07
C LEU A 217 -37.50 8.32 3.17
N SER A 218 -36.81 9.25 2.50
CA SER A 218 -35.61 8.95 1.70
C SER A 218 -34.48 8.37 2.55
N ILE A 219 -34.28 8.89 3.77
CA ILE A 219 -33.29 8.35 4.73
C ILE A 219 -33.67 6.92 5.16
N ILE A 220 -34.96 6.68 5.49
CA ILE A 220 -35.47 5.35 5.85
C ILE A 220 -35.32 4.35 4.69
N LEU A 221 -35.61 4.78 3.46
CA LEU A 221 -35.40 3.97 2.25
C LEU A 221 -33.91 3.66 2.03
N GLY A 222 -33.00 4.59 2.33
CA GLY A 222 -31.55 4.34 2.32
C GLY A 222 -31.14 3.22 3.27
N TYR A 223 -31.63 3.24 4.52
CA TYR A 223 -31.41 2.14 5.47
C TYR A 223 -32.05 0.82 5.01
N TRP A 224 -33.21 0.89 4.35
CA TRP A 224 -33.89 -0.30 3.84
C TRP A 224 -33.13 -0.97 2.68
N VAL A 225 -32.55 -0.17 1.77
CA VAL A 225 -31.65 -0.66 0.72
C VAL A 225 -30.36 -1.25 1.32
N LEU A 226 -29.78 -0.62 2.34
CA LEU A 226 -28.63 -1.16 3.06
C LEU A 226 -28.95 -2.51 3.73
N ALA A 227 -30.14 -2.64 4.33
CA ALA A 227 -30.61 -3.88 4.94
C ALA A 227 -30.85 -5.00 3.90
N LEU A 228 -31.40 -4.69 2.72
CA LEU A 228 -31.51 -5.64 1.61
C LEU A 228 -30.13 -6.10 1.12
N TRP A 229 -29.17 -5.18 1.04
CA TRP A 229 -27.80 -5.49 0.62
C TRP A 229 -27.07 -6.37 1.64
N ALA A 230 -27.26 -6.10 2.94
CA ALA A 230 -26.77 -6.96 4.01
C ALA A 230 -27.43 -8.36 3.97
N LYS A 231 -28.75 -8.43 3.74
CA LYS A 231 -29.49 -9.69 3.63
C LYS A 231 -29.03 -10.58 2.46
N GLN A 232 -28.45 -10.01 1.40
CA GLN A 232 -27.89 -10.79 0.30
C GLN A 232 -26.79 -11.77 0.77
N TYR A 233 -26.08 -11.46 1.86
CA TYR A 233 -25.08 -12.33 2.47
C TYR A 233 -25.66 -13.49 3.29
N GLU A 234 -26.97 -13.48 3.60
CA GLU A 234 -27.69 -14.61 4.22
C GLU A 234 -28.29 -15.57 3.18
N ILE A 235 -28.47 -15.10 1.92
CA ILE A 235 -29.17 -15.85 0.85
C ILE A 235 -28.23 -16.81 0.11
N SER A 236 -26.96 -16.44 -0.04
CA SER A 236 -25.94 -17.32 -0.64
C SER A 236 -25.32 -18.22 0.43
N ASP A 237 -25.44 -19.53 0.27
CA ASP A 237 -24.88 -20.49 1.20
C ASP A 237 -23.34 -20.38 1.23
N PRO A 238 -22.70 -20.16 2.40
CA PRO A 238 -21.25 -19.99 2.50
C PRO A 238 -20.43 -21.16 1.93
N SER A 239 -21.04 -22.33 1.76
CA SER A 239 -20.43 -23.52 1.15
C SER A 239 -20.20 -23.43 -0.37
N GLU A 240 -20.93 -22.57 -1.08
CA GLU A 240 -20.77 -22.40 -2.55
C GLU A 240 -19.41 -21.79 -2.93
N ILE A 241 -18.81 -21.01 -2.01
CA ILE A 241 -17.55 -20.30 -2.23
C ILE A 241 -16.43 -21.09 -1.56
N SER A 242 -15.58 -21.73 -2.37
CA SER A 242 -14.37 -22.41 -1.88
C SER A 242 -13.35 -21.41 -1.31
N VAL A 243 -13.53 -21.05 -0.03
CA VAL A 243 -12.73 -20.04 0.71
C VAL A 243 -11.22 -20.23 0.53
N PRO A 244 -10.63 -21.44 0.65
CA PRO A 244 -9.19 -21.60 0.47
C PRO A 244 -8.72 -21.18 -0.92
N ARG A 245 -9.44 -21.61 -1.98
CA ARG A 245 -9.15 -21.27 -3.38
C ARG A 245 -9.33 -19.78 -3.66
N TRP A 246 -10.30 -19.13 -3.00
CA TRP A 246 -10.56 -17.71 -3.15
C TRP A 246 -9.50 -16.84 -2.45
N LEU A 247 -9.07 -17.20 -1.24
CA LEU A 247 -7.96 -16.56 -0.52
C LEU A 247 -6.63 -16.73 -1.28
N ASP A 248 -6.42 -17.89 -1.91
CA ASP A 248 -5.25 -18.17 -2.74
C ASP A 248 -5.14 -17.29 -4.00
N ILE A 249 -6.24 -16.72 -4.46
CA ILE A 249 -6.34 -15.86 -5.66
C ILE A 249 -6.41 -14.38 -5.27
N THR A 250 -7.01 -14.08 -4.11
CA THR A 250 -7.29 -12.72 -3.66
C THR A 250 -6.29 -12.32 -2.57
N PRO A 251 -5.33 -11.41 -2.83
CA PRO A 251 -4.45 -10.92 -1.78
C PRO A 251 -5.30 -10.35 -0.64
N SER A 252 -5.07 -10.79 0.60
CA SER A 252 -5.85 -10.30 1.75
C SER A 252 -5.82 -8.78 1.94
N SER A 253 -4.97 -7.98 1.28
CA SER A 253 -4.98 -6.51 1.29
C SER A 253 -6.06 -5.93 0.42
N ARG A 254 -6.50 -6.68 -0.58
CA ARG A 254 -7.76 -6.40 -1.25
C ARG A 254 -8.95 -6.81 -0.38
N ILE A 255 -8.78 -7.75 0.55
CA ILE A 255 -9.82 -8.17 1.50
C ILE A 255 -9.92 -7.16 2.65
N ILE A 256 -8.83 -6.85 3.36
CA ILE A 256 -8.73 -5.83 4.41
C ILE A 256 -9.09 -4.45 3.84
N ALA A 257 -8.58 -4.04 2.67
CA ALA A 257 -9.02 -2.76 2.09
C ALA A 257 -10.52 -2.77 1.74
N ARG A 258 -11.09 -3.89 1.28
CA ARG A 258 -12.55 -3.98 1.12
C ARG A 258 -13.30 -3.87 2.45
N CYS A 259 -12.94 -4.72 3.41
CA CYS A 259 -13.59 -4.79 4.71
C CYS A 259 -13.37 -3.55 5.60
N THR A 260 -12.39 -2.68 5.28
CA THR A 260 -12.11 -1.45 6.03
C THR A 260 -12.38 -0.18 5.23
N GLN A 261 -11.77 0.00 4.06
CA GLN A 261 -11.87 1.24 3.28
C GLN A 261 -13.12 1.26 2.40
N ASP A 262 -13.41 0.19 1.67
CA ASP A 262 -14.57 0.18 0.75
C ASP A 262 -15.89 0.12 1.54
N ILE A 263 -16.00 -0.73 2.57
CA ILE A 263 -17.17 -0.77 3.46
C ILE A 263 -17.36 0.59 4.16
N ALA A 264 -16.33 1.15 4.81
CA ALA A 264 -16.48 2.46 5.46
C ALA A 264 -16.85 3.57 4.46
N ALA A 265 -16.34 3.53 3.23
CA ALA A 265 -16.71 4.49 2.19
C ALA A 265 -18.18 4.34 1.77
N ILE A 266 -18.73 3.12 1.72
CA ILE A 266 -20.15 2.88 1.45
C ILE A 266 -21.01 3.36 2.64
N ASP A 267 -20.71 2.87 3.84
CA ASP A 267 -21.54 3.09 5.05
C ASP A 267 -21.62 4.56 5.47
N THR A 268 -20.51 5.30 5.32
CA THR A 268 -20.43 6.71 5.75
C THR A 268 -20.44 7.66 4.56
N ASN A 269 -19.44 7.60 3.68
CA ASN A 269 -19.26 8.62 2.65
C ASN A 269 -20.35 8.57 1.57
N VAL A 270 -20.70 7.40 1.03
CA VAL A 270 -21.75 7.29 -0.01
C VAL A 270 -23.11 7.68 0.55
N VAL A 271 -23.48 7.21 1.75
CA VAL A 271 -24.74 7.59 2.40
C VAL A 271 -24.80 9.10 2.67
N MET A 272 -23.73 9.71 3.20
CA MET A 272 -23.69 11.17 3.44
C MET A 272 -23.72 11.98 2.13
N LEU A 273 -22.93 11.61 1.11
CA LEU A 273 -22.93 12.30 -0.18
C LEU A 273 -24.29 12.17 -0.87
N PHE A 274 -24.90 10.98 -0.83
CA PHE A 274 -26.23 10.74 -1.39
C PHE A 274 -27.28 11.61 -0.71
N ASN A 275 -27.32 11.62 0.63
CA ASN A 275 -28.24 12.49 1.38
C ASN A 275 -28.03 13.97 1.03
N HIS A 276 -26.77 14.44 0.93
CA HIS A 276 -26.46 15.83 0.60
C HIS A 276 -26.86 16.20 -0.83
N VAL A 277 -26.56 15.35 -1.82
CA VAL A 277 -26.96 15.55 -3.22
C VAL A 277 -28.47 15.50 -3.38
N THR A 278 -29.15 14.55 -2.74
CA THR A 278 -30.62 14.48 -2.72
C THR A 278 -31.22 15.74 -2.11
N GLN A 279 -30.74 16.18 -0.94
CA GLN A 279 -31.22 17.41 -0.29
C GLN A 279 -31.00 18.64 -1.19
N MET A 280 -29.78 18.84 -1.73
CA MET A 280 -29.47 19.96 -2.64
C MET A 280 -30.34 19.93 -3.90
N THR A 281 -30.60 18.75 -4.48
CA THR A 281 -31.44 18.61 -5.69
C THR A 281 -32.88 19.01 -5.39
N PHE A 282 -33.46 18.52 -4.28
CA PHE A 282 -34.81 18.92 -3.88
C PHE A 282 -34.89 20.41 -3.53
N ASP A 283 -33.90 20.97 -2.82
CA ASP A 283 -33.82 22.39 -2.49
C ASP A 283 -33.84 23.29 -3.74
N ILE A 284 -33.01 22.97 -4.74
CA ILE A 284 -32.93 23.72 -6.00
C ILE A 284 -34.29 23.68 -6.72
N VAL A 285 -34.90 22.50 -6.81
CA VAL A 285 -36.20 22.30 -7.46
C VAL A 285 -37.33 23.06 -6.74
N LEU A 286 -37.40 22.98 -5.41
CA LEU A 286 -38.41 23.69 -4.61
C LEU A 286 -38.25 25.21 -4.69
N LYS A 287 -37.02 25.72 -4.61
CA LYS A 287 -36.73 27.16 -4.74
C LYS A 287 -37.12 27.66 -6.13
N PHE A 288 -36.81 26.90 -7.19
CA PHE A 288 -37.20 27.22 -8.56
C PHE A 288 -38.72 27.29 -8.74
N PHE A 289 -39.48 26.27 -8.31
CA PHE A 289 -40.94 26.29 -8.41
C PHE A 289 -41.59 27.38 -7.55
N THR A 290 -41.07 27.65 -6.36
CA THR A 290 -41.57 28.74 -5.49
C THR A 290 -41.41 30.11 -6.17
N VAL A 291 -40.26 30.36 -6.81
CA VAL A 291 -40.02 31.59 -7.57
C VAL A 291 -40.95 31.70 -8.79
N ILE A 292 -41.19 30.60 -9.52
CA ILE A 292 -42.12 30.59 -10.67
C ILE A 292 -43.55 30.95 -10.25
N ILE A 293 -44.04 30.39 -9.14
CA ILE A 293 -45.40 30.65 -8.65
C ILE A 293 -45.55 32.10 -8.16
N MET A 294 -44.53 32.64 -7.48
CA MET A 294 -44.56 34.00 -6.94
C MET A 294 -44.26 35.09 -7.99
N SER A 295 -43.46 34.78 -9.00
CA SER A 295 -43.11 35.72 -10.08
C SER A 295 -42.76 34.98 -11.38
N PRO A 296 -43.76 34.65 -12.21
CA PRO A 296 -43.58 33.84 -13.43
C PRO A 296 -42.54 34.39 -14.43
N ILE A 297 -42.27 35.70 -14.39
CA ILE A 297 -41.33 36.37 -15.29
C ILE A 297 -39.87 35.93 -15.08
N PHE A 298 -39.53 35.39 -13.90
CA PHE A 298 -38.18 34.88 -13.58
C PHE A 298 -37.88 33.48 -14.15
N THR A 299 -38.86 32.82 -14.79
CA THR A 299 -38.68 31.49 -15.39
C THR A 299 -37.58 31.50 -16.46
N ILE A 300 -37.50 32.55 -17.29
CA ILE A 300 -36.53 32.65 -18.41
C ILE A 300 -35.09 32.82 -17.89
N PRO A 301 -34.77 33.76 -16.98
CA PRO A 301 -33.46 33.80 -16.33
C PRO A 301 -33.09 32.51 -15.59
N GLY A 302 -34.04 31.89 -14.88
CA GLY A 302 -33.80 30.67 -14.12
C GLY A 302 -33.41 29.48 -15.01
N LEU A 303 -34.07 29.31 -16.16
CA LEU A 303 -33.71 28.30 -17.14
C LEU A 303 -32.29 28.50 -17.69
N LEU A 304 -31.93 29.75 -18.00
CA LEU A 304 -30.60 30.11 -18.51
C LEU A 304 -29.49 29.82 -17.48
N VAL A 305 -29.72 30.15 -16.20
CA VAL A 305 -28.81 29.81 -15.10
C VAL A 305 -28.68 28.29 -14.94
N GLY A 306 -29.78 27.54 -15.05
CA GLY A 306 -29.77 26.07 -14.99
C GLY A 306 -28.94 25.41 -16.11
N VAL A 307 -29.08 25.89 -17.34
CA VAL A 307 -28.29 25.41 -18.49
C VAL A 307 -26.80 25.72 -18.32
N ILE A 308 -26.45 26.94 -17.89
CA ILE A 308 -25.06 27.34 -17.63
C ILE A 308 -24.46 26.51 -16.48
N GLY A 309 -25.21 26.30 -15.40
CA GLY A 309 -24.80 25.49 -14.26
C GLY A 309 -24.56 24.03 -14.63
N GLY A 310 -25.44 23.43 -15.45
CA GLY A 310 -25.26 22.07 -15.96
C GLY A 310 -24.02 21.92 -16.85
N TRP A 311 -23.75 22.91 -17.71
CA TRP A 311 -22.55 22.93 -18.55
C TRP A 311 -21.26 23.09 -17.73
N LEU A 312 -21.23 24.05 -16.79
CA LEU A 312 -20.12 24.23 -15.86
C LEU A 312 -19.86 22.99 -15.01
N GLY A 313 -20.91 22.33 -14.50
CA GLY A 313 -20.81 21.07 -13.77
C GLY A 313 -20.21 19.94 -14.60
N GLN A 314 -20.55 19.85 -15.89
CA GLN A 314 -19.95 18.85 -16.78
C GLN A 314 -18.46 19.12 -17.06
N VAL A 315 -18.07 20.39 -17.19
CA VAL A 315 -16.65 20.79 -17.31
C VAL A 315 -15.89 20.48 -16.03
N TYR A 316 -16.46 20.83 -14.87
CA TYR A 316 -15.90 20.56 -13.55
C TYR A 316 -15.64 19.07 -13.32
N MET A 317 -16.65 18.22 -13.52
CA MET A 317 -16.51 16.77 -13.32
C MET A 317 -15.42 16.15 -14.20
N ARG A 318 -15.24 16.62 -15.44
CA ARG A 318 -14.17 16.16 -16.32
C ARG A 318 -12.78 16.52 -15.79
N ALA A 319 -12.62 17.72 -15.23
CA ALA A 319 -11.36 18.16 -14.61
C ALA A 319 -11.07 17.43 -13.28
N GLN A 320 -12.05 17.38 -12.38
CA GLN A 320 -11.91 16.79 -11.04
C GLN A 320 -11.55 15.29 -11.13
N LEU A 321 -12.20 14.52 -12.03
CA LEU A 321 -11.89 13.10 -12.24
C LEU A 321 -10.45 12.88 -12.77
N ALA A 322 -9.96 13.74 -13.67
CA ALA A 322 -8.60 13.65 -14.20
C ALA A 322 -7.55 13.95 -13.11
N VAL A 323 -7.76 14.99 -12.31
CA VAL A 323 -6.85 15.37 -11.21
C VAL A 323 -6.87 14.32 -10.09
N LYS A 324 -8.05 13.77 -9.73
CA LYS A 324 -8.19 12.67 -8.77
C LYS A 324 -7.45 11.40 -9.21
N ARG A 325 -7.43 11.10 -10.52
CA ARG A 325 -6.65 10.00 -11.10
C ARG A 325 -5.14 10.25 -10.97
N GLU A 326 -4.65 11.44 -11.32
CA GLU A 326 -3.23 11.78 -11.16
C GLU A 326 -2.77 11.83 -9.70
N LEU A 327 -3.64 12.27 -8.78
CA LEU A 327 -3.37 12.25 -7.34
C LEU A 327 -3.11 10.83 -6.83
N SER A 328 -3.96 9.88 -7.24
CA SER A 328 -3.78 8.45 -6.93
C SER A 328 -2.47 7.89 -7.51
N ASN A 329 -2.19 8.20 -8.79
CA ASN A 329 -0.95 7.81 -9.46
C ASN A 329 0.31 8.35 -8.78
N ALA A 330 0.26 9.57 -8.22
CA ALA A 330 1.39 10.20 -7.55
C ALA A 330 1.58 9.74 -6.09
N LYS A 331 0.49 9.36 -5.41
CA LYS A 331 0.52 8.89 -4.00
C LYS A 331 1.18 7.52 -3.86
N SER A 332 0.86 6.58 -4.76
CA SER A 332 1.35 5.19 -4.68
C SER A 332 2.89 5.07 -4.64
N PRO A 333 3.67 5.76 -5.51
CA PRO A 333 5.13 5.76 -5.45
C PRO A 333 5.71 6.31 -4.14
N VAL A 334 5.07 7.28 -3.46
CA VAL A 334 5.58 7.80 -2.18
C VAL A 334 5.51 6.70 -1.12
N LEU A 335 4.34 6.06 -0.98
CA LEU A 335 4.13 4.98 -0.02
C LEU A 335 5.01 3.77 -0.31
N GLY A 336 5.13 3.37 -1.58
CA GLY A 336 6.01 2.26 -1.99
C GLY A 336 7.50 2.53 -1.76
N HIS A 337 7.94 3.79 -1.83
CA HIS A 337 9.31 4.16 -1.48
C HIS A 337 9.55 4.06 0.04
N PHE A 338 8.62 4.56 0.84
CA PHE A 338 8.70 4.53 2.30
C PHE A 338 8.67 3.10 2.85
N GLY A 339 7.76 2.25 2.36
CA GLY A 339 7.72 0.83 2.74
C GLY A 339 9.02 0.09 2.39
N ALA A 340 9.59 0.35 1.20
CA ALA A 340 10.89 -0.21 0.83
C ALA A 340 12.01 0.26 1.76
N ALA A 341 11.98 1.51 2.24
CA ALA A 341 12.96 2.07 3.17
C ALA A 341 13.01 1.30 4.51
N ILE A 342 11.84 0.97 5.06
CA ILE A 342 11.70 0.30 6.35
C ILE A 342 12.29 -1.11 6.27
N SER A 343 11.77 -1.94 5.36
CA SER A 343 12.25 -3.31 5.16
C SER A 343 13.71 -3.39 4.71
N GLY A 344 14.20 -2.36 4.01
CA GLY A 344 15.58 -2.30 3.49
C GLY A 344 16.58 -1.58 4.37
N SER A 345 16.20 -1.10 5.55
CA SER A 345 16.97 -0.11 6.33
C SER A 345 18.40 -0.55 6.68
N VAL A 346 18.61 -1.84 7.01
CA VAL A 346 19.94 -2.41 7.25
C VAL A 346 20.77 -2.42 5.96
N SER A 347 20.18 -2.83 4.84
CA SER A 347 20.85 -2.80 3.53
C SER A 347 21.22 -1.37 3.10
N VAL A 348 20.29 -0.41 3.20
CA VAL A 348 20.55 0.99 2.80
C VAL A 348 21.72 1.59 3.59
N ARG A 349 21.81 1.29 4.89
CA ARG A 349 22.93 1.68 5.75
C ARG A 349 24.24 0.99 5.38
N ALA A 350 24.24 -0.32 5.18
CA ALA A 350 25.43 -1.08 4.78
C ALA A 350 26.05 -0.54 3.47
N TYR A 351 25.22 -0.23 2.48
CA TYR A 351 25.67 0.36 1.21
C TYR A 351 25.90 1.89 1.27
N GLY A 352 25.76 2.56 2.43
CA GLY A 352 25.92 4.01 2.55
C GLY A 352 24.97 4.84 1.66
N ALA A 353 23.84 4.27 1.25
CA ALA A 353 22.99 4.81 0.19
C ALA A 353 21.89 5.78 0.69
N GLU A 354 22.00 6.21 1.95
CA GLU A 354 20.98 6.96 2.69
C GLU A 354 20.58 8.27 2.01
N GLU A 355 21.56 9.11 1.64
CA GLU A 355 21.31 10.42 1.04
C GLU A 355 20.72 10.29 -0.39
N ALA A 356 21.19 9.31 -1.17
CA ALA A 356 20.61 9.00 -2.48
C ALA A 356 19.15 8.52 -2.38
N PHE A 357 18.81 7.80 -1.30
CA PHE A 357 17.44 7.40 -0.99
C PHE A 357 16.59 8.60 -0.53
N ARG A 358 17.15 9.46 0.33
CA ARG A 358 16.52 10.69 0.83
C ARG A 358 16.13 11.63 -0.32
N GLN A 359 17.02 11.88 -1.27
CA GLN A 359 16.77 12.72 -2.44
C GLN A 359 15.63 12.18 -3.33
N LYS A 360 15.57 10.86 -3.56
CA LYS A 360 14.44 10.23 -4.26
C LYS A 360 13.12 10.40 -3.51
N SER A 361 13.16 10.33 -2.17
CA SER A 361 11.98 10.56 -1.34
C SER A 361 11.45 11.99 -1.53
N PHE A 362 12.31 13.00 -1.41
CA PHE A 362 11.93 14.40 -1.65
C PHE A 362 11.37 14.65 -3.05
N LEU A 363 11.96 14.06 -4.11
CA LEU A 363 11.45 14.18 -5.47
C LEU A 363 10.02 13.63 -5.62
N ARG A 364 9.74 12.45 -5.04
CA ARG A 364 8.42 11.82 -5.07
C ARG A 364 7.39 12.62 -4.26
N ILE A 365 7.77 13.08 -3.06
CA ILE A 365 6.94 13.93 -2.20
C ILE A 365 6.59 15.24 -2.92
N ASN A 366 7.55 15.93 -3.53
CA ASN A 366 7.32 17.18 -4.24
C ASN A 366 6.31 17.01 -5.39
N ARG A 367 6.42 15.92 -6.18
CA ARG A 367 5.42 15.60 -7.22
C ARG A 367 4.03 15.39 -6.64
N TYR A 368 3.92 14.63 -5.54
CA TYR A 368 2.65 14.39 -4.87
C TYR A 368 2.04 15.71 -4.34
N THR A 369 2.79 16.49 -3.57
CA THR A 369 2.34 17.77 -3.00
C THR A 369 1.84 18.76 -4.07
N ARG A 370 2.52 18.85 -5.22
CA ARG A 370 2.06 19.68 -6.34
C ARG A 370 0.68 19.28 -6.86
N ILE A 371 0.42 17.97 -6.99
CA ILE A 371 -0.86 17.44 -7.49
C ILE A 371 -1.95 17.54 -6.42
N THR A 372 -1.60 17.30 -5.15
CA THR A 372 -2.49 17.53 -4.00
C THR A 372 -2.95 18.98 -3.93
N ARG A 373 -2.05 19.96 -4.16
CA ARG A 373 -2.44 21.37 -4.23
C ARG A 373 -3.43 21.65 -5.35
N THR A 374 -3.21 21.11 -6.56
CA THR A 374 -4.18 21.27 -7.66
C THR A 374 -5.52 20.57 -7.40
N TYR A 375 -5.55 19.50 -6.59
CA TYR A 375 -6.79 18.85 -6.17
C TYR A 375 -7.59 19.76 -5.22
N TRP A 376 -6.96 20.31 -4.19
CA TRP A 376 -7.64 21.22 -3.25
C TRP A 376 -8.11 22.51 -3.92
N ASN A 377 -7.28 23.13 -4.77
CA ASN A 377 -7.64 24.29 -5.60
C ASN A 377 -8.76 24.03 -6.64
N LEU A 378 -9.32 22.81 -6.71
CA LEU A 378 -10.48 22.46 -7.51
C LEU A 378 -11.71 22.10 -6.65
N ASP A 379 -11.50 21.54 -5.45
CA ASP A 379 -12.58 21.25 -4.49
C ASP A 379 -13.06 22.51 -3.72
N GLU A 380 -12.24 23.57 -3.71
CA GLU A 380 -12.50 24.92 -3.14
C GLU A 380 -12.89 25.93 -4.22
#